data_AF-A0A8S3JI58-F1
#
_entry.id   AF-A0A8S3JI58-F1
#
_cell.length_a   1.000
_cell.length_b   1.000
_cell.length_c   1.000
_cell.angle_alpha   90.00
_cell.angle_beta   90.00
_cell.angle_gamma   90.00
#
_symmetry.space_group_name_H-M   'P 1'
#
loop_
_entity.id
_entity.type
_entity.pdbx_description
1 polymer ?
#
loop_
_entity_poly.entity_id
_entity_poly.type
_entity_poly.pdbx_seq_one_letter_code
_entity_poly.pdbx_strand_id
1 'polypeptide(L)'
;LEYLDSHRNVCWLESDKPILKQVSETKFSFCVKFYTPDPGQLEEEFTRYLFALQIKRDLAVGALLCSDNTAALLASYIVQAEIGDYLDSYNNNPSYFNNHKYFPHQTVEHEIRIMNFHRNHL
;
A
#
# COMPACT_ATOMS: atom_id res chain seq x y z
N LEU A 1 -4.77 13.19 10.43
CA LEU A 1 -3.59 12.61 11.10
C LEU A 1 -4.04 11.47 11.99
N GLU A 2 -3.27 10.40 12.01
CA GLU A 2 -3.45 9.24 12.89
C GLU A 2 -2.34 9.27 13.96
N TYR A 3 -2.66 8.84 15.18
CA TYR A 3 -1.71 8.69 16.29
C TYR A 3 -2.03 7.44 17.12
N LEU A 4 -1.09 7.03 17.97
CA LEU A 4 -1.32 5.97 18.95
C LEU A 4 -1.65 6.58 20.31
N ASP A 5 -2.75 6.13 20.93
CA ASP A 5 -3.08 6.53 22.31
C ASP A 5 -2.18 5.83 23.35
N SER A 6 -2.38 6.13 24.63
CA SER A 6 -1.63 5.51 25.74
C SER A 6 -1.82 4.00 25.86
N HIS A 7 -2.85 3.44 25.23
CA HIS A 7 -3.14 2.01 25.17
C HIS A 7 -2.68 1.38 23.85
N ARG A 8 -1.98 2.13 23.00
CA ARG A 8 -1.51 1.75 21.67
C ARG A 8 -2.65 1.47 20.67
N ASN A 9 -3.82 2.03 20.88
CA ASN A 9 -4.89 2.02 19.90
C ASN A 9 -4.63 3.08 18.84
N VAL A 10 -5.07 2.78 17.61
CA VAL A 10 -5.00 3.71 16.48
C VAL A 10 -6.17 4.71 16.57
N CYS A 11 -5.83 5.99 16.70
CA CYS A 11 -6.78 7.08 16.88
C CYS A 11 -6.61 8.15 15.79
N TRP A 12 -7.71 8.75 15.36
CA TRP A 12 -7.69 9.91 14.47
C TRP A 12 -7.63 11.19 15.29
N LEU A 13 -6.71 12.08 14.94
CA LEU A 13 -6.66 13.42 15.52
C LEU A 13 -7.90 14.22 15.09
N GLU A 14 -8.60 14.79 16.06
CA GLU A 14 -9.77 15.64 15.85
C GLU A 14 -9.30 17.08 15.60
N SER A 15 -9.73 17.66 14.47
CA SER A 15 -9.25 18.98 14.01
C SER A 15 -9.85 20.16 14.78
N ASP A 16 -10.95 19.95 15.47
CA ASP A 16 -11.69 20.94 16.26
C ASP A 16 -11.20 21.04 17.72
N LYS A 17 -10.34 20.11 18.15
CA LYS A 17 -9.81 20.06 19.51
C LYS A 17 -8.31 20.39 19.54
N PRO A 18 -7.80 21.06 20.59
CA PRO A 18 -6.36 21.28 20.75
C PRO A 18 -5.58 19.97 20.80
N ILE A 19 -4.46 19.88 20.07
CA ILE A 19 -3.63 18.67 19.99
C ILE A 19 -3.15 18.21 21.37
N LEU A 20 -2.73 19.15 22.22
CA LEU A 20 -2.25 18.88 23.58
C LEU A 20 -3.32 18.28 24.51
N LYS A 21 -4.61 18.34 24.14
CA LYS A 21 -5.71 17.72 24.88
C LYS A 21 -6.03 16.29 24.40
N GLN A 22 -5.45 15.86 23.29
CA GLN A 22 -5.76 14.59 22.63
C GLN A 22 -4.60 13.60 22.67
N VAL A 23 -3.36 14.10 22.68
CA VAL A 23 -2.18 13.29 22.40
C VAL A 23 -1.09 13.51 23.44
N SER A 24 -0.54 12.41 23.97
CA SER A 24 0.60 12.40 24.88
C SER A 24 1.95 12.34 24.18
N GLU A 25 2.02 11.76 22.99
CA GLU A 25 3.24 11.61 22.18
C GLU A 25 3.19 12.44 20.90
N THR A 26 4.33 12.99 20.45
CA THR A 26 4.38 13.84 19.26
C THR A 26 4.56 13.07 17.94
N LYS A 27 4.17 11.79 17.90
CA LYS A 27 4.29 10.93 16.72
C LYS A 27 2.96 10.79 16.00
N PHE A 28 2.93 11.24 14.75
CA PHE A 28 1.75 11.21 13.88
C PHE A 28 2.06 10.52 12.56
N SER A 29 1.03 9.88 12.00
CA SER A 29 1.03 9.38 10.63
C SER A 29 0.05 10.20 9.79
N PHE A 30 0.49 10.58 8.58
CA PHE A 30 -0.42 11.10 7.56
C PHE A 30 -1.01 9.92 6.81
N CYS A 31 -2.31 9.67 7.01
CA CYS A 31 -3.02 8.51 6.47
C CYS A 31 -4.29 8.94 5.74
N VAL A 32 -4.73 8.14 4.77
CA VAL A 32 -6.05 8.30 4.13
C VAL A 32 -7.14 7.87 5.12
N LYS A 33 -8.04 8.79 5.45
CA LYS A 33 -9.20 8.51 6.32
C LYS A 33 -10.44 8.10 5.52
N PHE A 34 -10.60 8.67 4.33
CA PHE A 34 -11.74 8.46 3.46
C PHE A 34 -11.24 8.13 2.07
N TYR A 35 -11.64 6.95 1.58
CA TYR A 35 -11.38 6.53 0.22
C TYR A 35 -12.49 7.05 -0.69
N THR A 36 -12.11 7.57 -1.86
CA THR A 36 -13.07 7.86 -2.92
C THR A 36 -13.58 6.54 -3.53
N PRO A 37 -14.87 6.41 -3.88
CA PRO A 37 -15.38 5.25 -4.62
C PRO A 37 -14.79 5.16 -6.04
N ASP A 38 -14.31 6.28 -6.59
CA ASP A 38 -13.70 6.36 -7.92
C ASP A 38 -12.32 7.06 -7.83
N PRO A 39 -11.21 6.33 -8.03
CA PRO A 39 -9.87 6.90 -8.05
C PRO A 39 -9.67 8.02 -9.07
N GLY A 40 -10.46 8.05 -10.16
CA GLY A 40 -10.40 9.09 -11.19
C GLY A 40 -10.83 10.47 -10.68
N GLN A 41 -11.51 10.54 -9.53
CA GLN A 41 -11.88 11.80 -8.87
C GLN A 41 -10.70 12.50 -8.19
N LEU A 42 -9.57 11.82 -8.01
CA LEU A 42 -8.36 12.44 -7.51
C LEU A 42 -7.68 13.19 -8.65
N GLU A 43 -7.87 14.52 -8.72
CA GLU A 43 -7.36 15.36 -9.80
C GLU A 43 -5.85 15.56 -9.73
N GLU A 44 -5.30 15.71 -8.52
CA GLU A 44 -3.88 15.97 -8.31
C GLU A 44 -3.05 14.69 -8.34
N GLU A 45 -1.98 14.70 -9.13
CA GLU A 45 -1.04 13.59 -9.24
C GLU A 45 -0.41 13.23 -7.88
N PHE A 46 -0.04 14.24 -7.11
CA PHE A 46 0.54 14.03 -5.79
C PHE A 46 -0.45 13.34 -4.83
N THR A 47 -1.74 13.70 -4.91
CA THR A 47 -2.77 13.06 -4.09
C THR A 47 -2.98 11.61 -4.51
N ARG A 48 -3.03 11.31 -5.82
CA ARG A 48 -3.06 9.93 -6.34
C ARG A 48 -1.86 9.11 -5.84
N TYR A 49 -0.68 9.70 -5.85
CA TYR A 49 0.54 9.06 -5.34
C TYR A 49 0.43 8.73 -3.84
N LEU A 50 -0.02 9.68 -3.01
CA LEU A 50 -0.22 9.43 -1.58
C LEU A 50 -1.26 8.33 -1.30
N PHE A 51 -2.34 8.27 -2.10
CA PHE A 51 -3.32 7.18 -2.03
C PHE A 51 -2.69 5.83 -2.42
N ALA A 52 -1.90 5.77 -3.47
CA ALA A 52 -1.19 4.56 -3.88
C ALA A 52 -0.24 4.06 -2.78
N LEU A 53 0.48 4.99 -2.11
CA LEU A 53 1.33 4.65 -0.97
C LEU A 53 0.52 4.12 0.23
N GLN A 54 -0.66 4.68 0.51
CA GLN A 54 -1.53 4.15 1.54
C GLN A 54 -2.00 2.72 1.20
N ILE A 55 -2.46 2.49 -0.04
CA ILE A 55 -2.90 1.16 -0.49
C ILE A 55 -1.75 0.15 -0.36
N LYS A 56 -0.53 0.53 -0.77
CA LYS A 56 0.67 -0.30 -0.60
C LYS A 56 0.91 -0.65 0.87
N ARG A 57 0.82 0.33 1.79
CA ARG A 57 0.96 0.10 3.23
C ARG A 57 -0.12 -0.85 3.75
N ASP A 58 -1.38 -0.59 3.40
CA ASP A 58 -2.53 -1.34 3.90
C ASP A 58 -2.53 -2.78 3.39
N LEU A 59 -2.08 -2.99 2.14
CA LEU A 59 -1.85 -4.30 1.56
C LEU A 59 -0.74 -5.06 2.32
N ALA A 60 0.40 -4.42 2.57
CA ALA A 60 1.55 -5.02 3.24
C ALA A 60 1.26 -5.45 4.68
N VAL A 61 0.46 -4.66 5.42
CA VAL A 61 0.09 -4.96 6.82
C VAL A 61 -1.17 -5.81 6.94
N GLY A 62 -1.84 -6.15 5.83
CA GLY A 62 -3.09 -6.92 5.83
C GLY A 62 -4.32 -6.16 6.29
N ALA A 63 -4.27 -4.83 6.32
CA ALA A 63 -5.43 -3.99 6.64
C ALA A 63 -6.41 -3.91 5.44
N LEU A 64 -5.92 -4.09 4.22
CA LEU A 64 -6.75 -4.12 3.01
C LEU A 64 -7.35 -5.51 2.79
N LEU A 65 -8.61 -5.69 3.17
CA LEU A 65 -9.35 -6.93 2.96
C LEU A 65 -9.64 -7.13 1.46
N CYS A 66 -9.00 -8.12 0.85
CA CYS A 66 -9.20 -8.47 -0.56
C CYS A 66 -8.87 -9.95 -0.81
N SER A 67 -9.21 -10.46 -2.00
CA SER A 67 -8.83 -11.81 -2.42
C SER A 67 -7.35 -11.89 -2.77
N ASP A 68 -6.74 -13.08 -2.70
CA ASP A 68 -5.34 -13.29 -3.10
C ASP A 68 -5.06 -12.86 -4.56
N ASN A 69 -6.04 -13.02 -5.45
CA ASN A 69 -5.92 -12.54 -6.82
C ASN A 69 -5.87 -11.02 -6.88
N THR A 70 -6.72 -10.33 -6.11
CA THR A 70 -6.70 -8.86 -6.01
C THR A 70 -5.40 -8.37 -5.38
N ALA A 71 -4.93 -9.04 -4.31
CA ALA A 71 -3.66 -8.71 -3.67
C ALA A 71 -2.47 -8.86 -4.62
N ALA A 72 -2.41 -9.97 -5.38
CA ALA A 72 -1.38 -10.19 -6.39
C ALA A 72 -1.45 -9.16 -7.54
N LEU A 73 -2.65 -8.78 -7.98
CA LEU A 73 -2.84 -7.74 -8.99
C LEU A 73 -2.34 -6.38 -8.48
N LEU A 74 -2.73 -5.96 -7.28
CA LEU A 74 -2.25 -4.71 -6.68
C LEU A 74 -0.73 -4.71 -6.48
N ALA A 75 -0.18 -5.82 -5.99
CA ALA A 75 1.27 -6.00 -5.87
C ALA A 75 1.98 -5.87 -7.21
N SER A 76 1.39 -6.36 -8.31
CA SER A 76 1.99 -6.20 -9.64
C SER A 76 2.05 -4.74 -10.10
N TYR A 77 1.07 -3.91 -9.76
CA TYR A 77 1.14 -2.46 -10.04
C TYR A 77 2.18 -1.76 -9.17
N ILE A 78 2.36 -2.22 -7.92
CA ILE A 78 3.43 -1.70 -7.04
C ILE A 78 4.80 -2.03 -7.65
N VAL A 79 5.00 -3.26 -8.12
CA VAL A 79 6.24 -3.68 -8.80
C VAL A 79 6.48 -2.81 -10.04
N GLN A 80 5.48 -2.63 -10.90
CA GLN A 80 5.56 -1.77 -12.08
C GLN A 80 6.01 -0.35 -11.73
N ALA A 81 5.49 0.22 -10.65
CA ALA A 81 5.88 1.55 -10.18
C ALA A 81 7.32 1.60 -9.62
N GLU A 82 7.84 0.50 -9.10
CA GLU A 82 9.17 0.42 -8.47
C GLU A 82 10.30 0.12 -9.45
N ILE A 83 10.08 -0.82 -10.38
CA ILE A 83 11.13 -1.33 -11.27
C ILE A 83 10.86 -1.05 -12.76
N GLY A 84 9.71 -0.46 -13.10
CA GLY A 84 9.31 -0.18 -14.48
C GLY A 84 8.78 -1.41 -15.21
N ASP A 85 8.78 -1.36 -16.54
CA ASP A 85 8.22 -2.39 -17.39
C ASP A 85 8.86 -3.77 -17.20
N TYR A 86 8.06 -4.82 -17.40
CA TYR A 86 8.58 -6.18 -17.41
C TYR A 86 9.60 -6.37 -18.56
N LEU A 87 10.83 -6.77 -18.21
CA LEU A 87 11.86 -7.17 -19.16
C LEU A 87 12.00 -8.70 -19.20
N ASP A 88 12.21 -9.27 -20.40
CA ASP A 88 12.39 -10.72 -20.57
C ASP A 88 13.57 -11.29 -19.77
N SER A 89 14.56 -10.46 -19.44
CA SER A 89 15.70 -10.81 -18.58
C SER A 89 15.31 -11.09 -17.13
N TYR A 90 14.09 -10.74 -16.70
CA TYR A 90 13.55 -11.08 -15.39
C TYR A 90 13.05 -12.52 -15.31
N ASN A 91 12.86 -13.21 -16.44
CA ASN A 91 12.53 -14.63 -16.42
C ASN A 91 13.61 -15.42 -15.65
N ASN A 92 13.18 -16.11 -14.59
CA ASN A 92 14.05 -16.88 -13.69
C ASN A 92 15.06 -16.05 -12.88
N ASN A 93 14.87 -14.73 -12.75
CA ASN A 93 15.71 -13.92 -11.88
C ASN A 93 15.28 -14.09 -10.40
N PRO A 94 16.09 -14.74 -9.54
CA PRO A 94 15.73 -14.95 -8.14
C PRO A 94 15.69 -13.64 -7.33
N SER A 95 16.30 -12.57 -7.85
CA SER A 95 16.32 -11.26 -7.23
C SER A 95 15.17 -10.35 -7.67
N TYR A 96 14.23 -10.84 -8.49
CA TYR A 96 13.14 -10.03 -9.05
C TYR A 96 12.33 -9.30 -7.97
N PHE A 97 12.01 -9.98 -6.87
CA PHE A 97 11.35 -9.37 -5.72
C PHE A 97 12.31 -8.90 -4.63
N ASN A 98 13.61 -9.21 -4.72
CA ASN A 98 14.63 -8.90 -3.71
C ASN A 98 14.19 -9.20 -2.24
N ASN A 99 13.56 -10.37 -2.03
CA ASN A 99 12.96 -10.79 -0.75
C ASN A 99 11.83 -9.88 -0.20
N HIS A 100 11.28 -8.98 -1.01
CA HIS A 100 10.16 -8.13 -0.63
C HIS A 100 8.85 -8.92 -0.56
N LYS A 101 8.04 -8.62 0.46
CA LYS A 101 6.72 -9.21 0.67
C LYS A 101 5.70 -8.08 0.59
N TYR A 102 4.81 -8.15 -0.40
CA TYR A 102 3.82 -7.12 -0.69
C TYR A 102 2.54 -7.25 0.13
N PHE A 103 2.27 -8.45 0.67
CA PHE A 103 1.14 -8.72 1.55
C PHE A 103 1.45 -9.89 2.52
N PRO A 104 0.71 -10.04 3.62
CA PRO A 104 0.91 -11.12 4.58
C PRO A 104 0.80 -12.50 3.92
N HIS A 105 1.59 -13.46 4.40
CA HIS A 105 1.54 -14.85 3.93
C HIS A 105 1.80 -15.04 2.42
N GLN A 106 2.50 -14.12 1.76
CA GLN A 106 2.86 -14.25 0.35
C GLN A 106 3.72 -15.50 0.08
N THR A 107 3.16 -16.41 -0.74
CA THR A 107 3.74 -17.69 -1.16
C THR A 107 4.44 -17.57 -2.53
N VAL A 108 5.11 -18.64 -2.96
CA VAL A 108 5.71 -18.72 -4.30
C VAL A 108 4.64 -18.68 -5.40
N GLU A 109 3.45 -19.25 -5.17
CA GLU A 109 2.34 -19.18 -6.13
C GLU A 109 1.88 -17.73 -6.34
N HIS A 110 1.84 -16.95 -5.26
CA HIS A 110 1.53 -15.52 -5.32
C HIS A 110 2.59 -14.76 -6.12
N GLU A 111 3.86 -15.04 -5.90
CA GLU A 111 4.98 -14.43 -6.62
C GLU A 111 4.89 -14.68 -8.13
N ILE A 112 4.61 -15.92 -8.55
CA ILE A 112 4.38 -16.27 -9.96
C ILE A 112 3.19 -15.47 -10.52
N ARG A 113 2.10 -15.36 -9.75
CA ARG A 113 0.91 -14.61 -10.16
C ARG A 113 1.18 -13.12 -10.32
N ILE A 114 1.95 -12.52 -9.40
CA ILE A 114 2.40 -11.12 -9.48
C ILE A 114 3.21 -10.90 -10.76
N MET A 115 4.17 -11.77 -11.07
CA MET A 115 4.97 -11.67 -12.30
C MET A 115 4.11 -11.76 -13.55
N ASN A 116 3.13 -12.67 -13.57
CA ASN A 116 2.21 -12.82 -14.69
C ASN A 116 1.36 -11.57 -14.91
N PHE A 117 0.85 -10.94 -13.84
CA PHE A 117 0.15 -9.67 -13.96
C PHE A 117 1.10 -8.56 -14.43
N HIS A 118 2.31 -8.47 -13.88
CA HIS A 118 3.30 -7.46 -14.26
C HIS A 118 3.63 -7.48 -15.75
N ARG A 119 3.78 -8.67 -16.32
CA ARG A 119 4.01 -8.85 -17.77
C ARG A 119 2.88 -8.27 -18.63
N ASN A 120 1.65 -8.21 -18.12
CA ASN A 120 0.46 -7.79 -18.87
C ASN A 120 0.10 -6.31 -18.67
N HIS A 121 0.94 -5.51 -18.02
CA HIS A 121 0.71 -4.05 -17.87
C HIS A 121 1.08 -3.25 -19.12
N LEU A 122 1.61 -3.92 -20.16
CA LEU A 122 1.98 -3.36 -21.46
C LEU A 122 0.83 -3.41 -22.47
#